data_AF-A0A2J0MY56-F1
#
_entry.id   AF-A0A2J0MY56-F1
#
_cell.length_a   1.000
_cell.length_b   1.000
_cell.length_c   1.000
_cell.angle_alpha   90.00
_cell.angle_beta   90.00
_cell.angle_gamma   90.00
#
_symmetry.space_group_name_H-M   'P 1'
#
loop_
_entity.id
_entity.type
_entity.pdbx_description
1 polymer ?
#
loop_
_entity_poly.entity_id
_entity_poly.type
_entity_poly.pdbx_seq_one_letter_code
_entity_poly.pdbx_strand_id
1 'polypeptide(L)'
;KSGNSEQKRKRILENSRLADKVILGSLGDKYAVIKKYRPDIICLGYDQNAFVDKLKDKLRQFGLEKTRIEKLKPFYPKKYKSSLLV
;
A
#
# COMPACT_ATOMS: atom_id res chain seq x y z
N LYS A 1 6.80 10.00 -25.10
CA LYS A 1 7.17 9.40 -23.79
C LYS A 1 5.89 8.95 -23.08
N SER A 2 5.47 7.70 -23.29
CA SER A 2 4.19 7.18 -22.76
C SER A 2 4.36 6.70 -21.32
N GLY A 3 4.49 7.65 -20.38
CA GLY A 3 4.68 7.36 -18.97
C GLY A 3 3.35 7.03 -18.29
N ASN A 4 3.27 5.91 -17.59
CA ASN A 4 2.13 5.56 -16.74
C ASN A 4 1.96 6.58 -15.60
N SER A 5 1.25 7.68 -15.89
CA SER A 5 0.95 8.70 -14.89
C SER A 5 0.19 8.07 -13.72
N GLU A 6 0.47 8.55 -12.51
CA GLU A 6 -0.23 8.11 -11.30
C GLU A 6 -1.76 8.22 -11.44
N GLN A 7 -2.23 9.22 -12.18
CA GLN A 7 -3.64 9.41 -12.48
C GLN A 7 -4.20 8.30 -13.38
N LYS A 8 -3.44 7.86 -14.39
CA LYS A 8 -3.86 6.75 -15.26
C LYS A 8 -3.96 5.44 -14.45
N ARG A 9 -2.97 5.15 -13.60
CA ARG A 9 -2.99 3.98 -12.71
C ARG A 9 -4.15 4.03 -11.72
N LYS A 10 -4.42 5.20 -11.13
CA LYS A 10 -5.58 5.40 -10.25
C LYS A 10 -6.89 5.07 -10.98
N ARG A 11 -7.11 5.65 -12.17
CA ARG A 11 -8.34 5.39 -12.97
C ARG A 11 -8.52 3.92 -13.30
N ILE A 12 -7.45 3.22 -13.68
CA ILE A 12 -7.50 1.77 -13.94
C ILE A 12 -7.96 1.01 -12.69
N LEU A 13 -7.40 1.35 -11.53
CA LEU A 13 -7.75 0.69 -10.27
C LEU A 13 -9.20 0.97 -9.86
N GLU A 14 -9.65 2.22 -10.00
CA GLU A 14 -11.05 2.60 -9.74
C GLU A 14 -12.03 1.85 -10.66
N ASN A 15 -11.69 1.73 -11.95
CA ASN A 15 -12.52 1.03 -12.93
C ASN A 15 -12.53 -0.50 -12.74
N SER A 16 -11.53 -1.06 -12.06
CA SER A 16 -11.46 -2.51 -11.82
C SER A 16 -12.53 -3.03 -10.86
N ARG A 17 -13.18 -2.14 -10.09
CA ARG A 17 -14.15 -2.47 -9.03
C ARG A 17 -13.60 -3.40 -7.93
N LEU A 18 -12.27 -3.55 -7.86
CA LEU A 18 -11.60 -4.32 -6.80
C LEU A 18 -11.44 -3.54 -5.50
N ALA A 19 -11.60 -2.21 -5.56
CA ALA A 19 -11.46 -1.33 -4.41
C ALA A 19 -12.58 -0.29 -4.41
N ASP A 20 -13.19 -0.09 -3.24
CA ASP A 20 -14.24 0.93 -3.06
C ASP A 20 -13.70 2.35 -3.17
N LYS A 21 -12.42 2.54 -2.81
CA LYS A 21 -11.78 3.85 -2.81
C LYS A 21 -10.30 3.76 -3.13
N VAL A 22 -9.86 4.60 -4.07
CA VAL A 22 -8.46 4.69 -4.49
C VAL A 22 -7.96 6.11 -4.27
N ILE A 23 -6.89 6.26 -3.51
CA ILE A 23 -6.36 7.56 -3.09
C ILE A 23 -4.89 7.61 -3.49
N LEU A 24 -4.47 8.74 -4.06
CA LEU A 24 -3.05 8.98 -4.34
C LEU A 24 -2.33 9.24 -3.01
N GLY A 25 -1.16 8.61 -2.86
CA GLY A 25 -0.27 8.91 -1.75
C GLY A 25 0.27 10.33 -1.84
N SER A 26 0.72 10.87 -0.71
CA SER A 26 1.46 12.14 -0.69
C SER A 26 2.95 11.89 -0.93
N LEU A 27 3.57 12.74 -1.75
CA LEU A 27 5.02 12.70 -2.01
C LEU A 27 5.84 13.09 -0.78
N GLY A 28 5.29 13.93 0.10
CA GLY A 28 5.95 14.40 1.32
C GLY A 28 5.70 13.48 2.52
N ASP A 29 4.44 13.44 2.99
CA ASP A 29 4.05 12.64 4.16
C ASP A 29 3.23 11.43 3.76
N LYS A 30 3.91 10.28 3.62
CA LYS A 30 3.29 8.98 3.34
C LYS A 30 2.26 8.57 4.40
N TYR A 31 2.39 9.09 5.62
CA TYR A 31 1.48 8.78 6.73
C TYR A 31 0.26 9.71 6.79
N ALA A 32 0.21 10.79 6.00
CA ALA A 32 -0.91 11.72 6.00
C ALA A 32 -2.24 11.03 5.69
N VAL A 33 -2.23 10.05 4.77
CA VAL A 33 -3.42 9.26 4.43
C VAL A 33 -3.86 8.41 5.63
N ILE A 34 -2.92 7.81 6.35
CA ILE A 34 -3.20 6.98 7.52
C ILE A 34 -3.77 7.81 8.66
N LYS A 35 -3.22 9.01 8.89
CA LYS A 35 -3.76 9.96 9.88
C LYS A 35 -5.17 10.43 9.53
N LYS A 36 -5.43 10.70 8.25
CA LYS A 36 -6.71 11.23 7.77
C LYS A 36 -7.83 10.17 7.82
N TYR A 37 -7.53 8.94 7.42
CA TYR A 37 -8.53 7.88 7.29
C TYR A 37 -8.57 6.92 8.48
N ARG A 38 -7.55 6.94 9.35
CA ARG A 38 -7.49 6.15 10.60
C ARG A 38 -7.94 4.69 10.41
N PRO A 39 -7.29 3.92 9.53
CA PRO A 39 -7.73 2.57 9.22
C PRO A 39 -7.59 1.64 10.42
N ASP A 40 -8.52 0.70 10.60
CA ASP A 40 -8.42 -0.34 11.63
C ASP A 40 -7.41 -1.43 11.25
N ILE A 41 -7.24 -1.69 9.95
CA ILE A 41 -6.36 -2.73 9.42
C ILE A 41 -5.57 -2.16 8.23
N ILE A 42 -4.26 -2.41 8.21
CA ILE A 42 -3.35 -2.06 7.13
C ILE A 42 -2.73 -3.34 6.58
N CYS A 43 -3.01 -3.65 5.32
CA CYS A 43 -2.40 -4.77 4.62
C CYS A 43 -1.15 -4.30 3.84
N LEU A 44 -0.01 -4.93 4.07
CA LEU A 44 1.25 -4.61 3.40
C LEU A 44 1.74 -5.76 2.54
N GLY A 45 2.41 -5.42 1.43
CA GLY A 45 3.04 -6.43 0.57
C GLY A 45 4.21 -7.12 1.27
N TYR A 46 4.48 -8.38 0.89
CA TYR A 46 5.54 -9.19 1.50
C TYR A 46 6.95 -8.55 1.44
N ASP A 47 7.22 -7.73 0.42
CA ASP A 47 8.50 -7.03 0.24
C ASP A 47 8.63 -5.73 1.06
N GLN A 48 7.58 -5.28 1.76
CA GLN A 48 7.56 -3.97 2.44
C GLN A 48 8.04 -4.02 3.91
N ASN A 49 9.10 -4.79 4.19
CA ASN A 49 9.55 -5.04 5.57
C ASN A 49 10.02 -3.78 6.31
N ALA A 50 10.91 -2.97 5.71
CA ALA A 50 11.47 -1.78 6.36
C ALA A 50 10.43 -0.68 6.65
N PHE A 51 9.29 -0.71 5.96
CA PHE A 51 8.18 0.22 6.20
C PHE A 51 7.36 -0.19 7.42
N VAL A 52 7.21 -1.49 7.69
CA VAL A 52 6.37 -2.03 8.78
C VAL A 52 6.88 -1.58 10.14
N ASP A 53 8.19 -1.68 10.36
CA ASP A 53 8.79 -1.37 11.66
C ASP A 53 8.59 0.12 12.02
N LYS A 54 8.88 1.01 11.07
CA LYS A 54 8.65 2.46 11.24
C LYS A 54 7.16 2.81 11.31
N LEU A 55 6.31 2.08 10.60
CA LEU A 55 4.87 2.31 10.60
C LEU A 55 4.27 2.04 11.98
N LYS A 56 4.70 0.98 12.68
CA LYS A 56 4.18 0.64 14.01
C LYS A 56 4.44 1.76 15.03
N ASP A 57 5.65 2.32 15.02
CA ASP A 57 6.00 3.46 15.89
C ASP A 57 5.23 4.73 15.51
N LYS A 58 5.05 4.97 14.21
CA LYS A 58 4.26 6.11 13.72
C LYS A 58 2.79 5.98 14.09
N LEU A 59 2.20 4.79 14.00
CA LEU A 59 0.82 4.54 14.44
C LEU A 59 0.65 4.82 15.94
N ARG A 60 1.60 4.42 16.78
CA ARG A 60 1.59 4.80 18.21
C ARG A 60 1.63 6.32 18.40
N GLN A 61 2.50 7.03 17.67
CA GLN A 61 2.56 8.50 17.71
C GLN A 61 1.25 9.16 17.26
N PHE A 62 0.47 8.52 16.40
CA PHE A 62 -0.83 9.04 15.92
C PHE A 62 -2.02 8.61 16.78
N GLY A 63 -1.80 7.88 17.88
CA GLY A 63 -2.87 7.31 18.70
C GLY A 63 -3.70 6.26 17.95
N LEU A 64 -3.05 5.53 17.05
CA LEU A 64 -3.61 4.46 16.20
C LEU A 64 -3.03 3.10 16.58
N GLU A 65 -2.66 2.91 17.84
CA GLU A 65 -2.05 1.67 18.36
C GLU A 65 -2.90 0.41 18.19
N LYS A 66 -4.23 0.57 18.06
CA LYS A 66 -5.18 -0.51 17.79
C LYS A 66 -5.20 -0.98 16.33
N THR A 67 -4.54 -0.24 15.44
CA THR A 67 -4.47 -0.57 14.01
C THR A 67 -3.68 -1.85 13.83
N ARG A 68 -4.28 -2.85 13.18
CA ARG A 68 -3.62 -4.12 12.88
C ARG A 68 -2.82 -4.00 11.59
N ILE A 69 -1.57 -4.44 11.59
CA ILE A 69 -0.75 -4.53 10.37
C ILE A 69 -0.65 -5.99 9.96
N GLU A 70 -1.18 -6.32 8.79
CA GLU A 70 -1.16 -7.68 8.23
C GLU A 70 -0.23 -7.72 7.01
N LYS A 71 0.78 -8.59 7.02
CA LYS A 71 1.64 -8.81 5.84
C LYS A 71 1.01 -9.86 4.95
N LEU A 72 0.69 -9.48 3.73
CA LEU A 72 0.14 -10.39 2.73
C LEU A 72 1.23 -11.35 2.25
N LYS A 73 0.89 -12.63 2.10
CA LYS A 73 1.78 -13.64 1.53
C LYS A 73 2.02 -13.34 0.04
N PRO A 74 3.20 -13.65 -0.52
CA PRO A 74 3.46 -13.51 -1.95
C PRO A 74 2.48 -14.37 -2.75
N PHE A 75 1.84 -13.78 -3.77
CA PHE A 75 0.93 -14.48 -4.66
C PHE A 75 1.74 -15.32 -5.67
N TYR A 76 1.81 -16.64 -5.45
CA TYR A 76 2.48 -17.62 -6.32
C TYR A 76 3.88 -17.20 -6.82
N PRO A 77 4.89 -17.15 -5.92
CA PRO A 77 6.25 -16.72 -6.26
C PRO A 77 6.93 -17.58 -7.34
N LYS A 78 6.43 -18.80 -7.58
CA LYS A 78 6.94 -19.72 -8.62
C LYS A 78 6.37 -19.47 -10.02
N LYS A 79 5.27 -18.72 -10.18
CA LYS A 79 4.57 -18.53 -11.47
C LYS A 79 4.66 -17.11 -12.03
N TYR A 80 4.79 -16.09 -11.17
CA TYR A 80 4.76 -14.68 -11.58
C TYR A 80 5.99 -13.86 -11.17
N LYS A 81 7.11 -14.52 -10.83
CA LYS A 81 8.39 -13.81 -10.65
C LYS A 81 8.88 -13.30 -12.01
N SER A 82 9.09 -11.99 -12.13
CA SER A 82 9.65 -11.33 -13.31
C SER A 82 11.04 -11.84 -13.72
N SER A 83 11.71 -12.62 -12.86
CA SER A 83 12.96 -13.32 -13.15
C SER A 83 12.82 -14.46 -14.17
N LEU A 84 11.60 -14.81 -14.61
CA LEU A 84 11.33 -15.83 -15.63
C LEU A 84 10.94 -15.23 -17.00
N LEU A 85 10.93 -13.90 -17.13
CA LEU A 85 10.75 -13.24 -18.42
C LEU A 85 12.13 -13.13 -19.08
N VAL A 86 12.47 -14.17 -19.84
CA VAL A 86 13.53 -14.15 -20.86
C VAL A 86 13.02 -13.37 -22.07
#